data_AF-I3VSG6-F1
#
_entry.id   AF-I3VSG6-F1
#
_cell.length_a   1.000
_cell.length_b   1.000
_cell.length_c   1.000
_cell.angle_alpha   90.00
_cell.angle_beta   90.00
_cell.angle_gamma   90.00
#
_symmetry.space_group_name_H-M   'P 1'
#
loop_
_entity.id
_entity.type
_entity.pdbx_description
1 polymer ?
#
loop_
_entity_poly.entity_id
_entity_poly.type
_entity_poly.pdbx_seq_one_letter_code
_entity_poly.pdbx_strand_id
1 'polypeptide(L)'
;MSDLLWVLESTKNDKFPYRLSIKKGDTVILSLFVQNKWPGAGSQIFCLKDTNEQSNDYEVIEKVPIISIDRYGKRLSVVLDRGVNKRCEFLFLKKKYKNKEGEYEQIFWRTQQGLKEHKPRVKLTAKGNNNLHILIDANEKYPWKFTNCIVEKVQLPAGDYALFYNNEIAAVVERKSFENFRADIANLPILHQKLGELEKYKHSALVIEANYSDYLNPDKLSIYTPSYMAKVIAEIFAFHPKFQIIFAGNRKLANEWTLRFFQAIISHESEYIPDRVAEGISDYQTKNDFTGGIYFEIRKEILENINGDFTISDLRNRFANTPDSTIRKVLNDLKKESLIISHGRGKGSIWTKVQY
;
A
#
# COMPACT_ATOMS: atom_id res chain seq x y z
N MET A 1 12.13 -2.05 12.05
CA MET A 1 12.89 -1.71 10.83
C MET A 1 12.26 -2.40 9.64
N SER A 2 11.83 -1.63 8.64
CA SER A 2 11.43 -2.19 7.34
C SER A 2 12.58 -3.03 6.79
N ASP A 3 12.29 -4.27 6.37
CA ASP A 3 13.29 -5.15 5.76
C ASP A 3 13.82 -4.60 4.43
N LEU A 4 13.15 -3.59 3.87
CA LEU A 4 13.41 -3.04 2.54
C LEU A 4 14.24 -1.76 2.60
N LEU A 5 15.31 -1.75 1.82
CA LEU A 5 16.29 -0.69 1.77
C LEU A 5 16.44 -0.16 0.35
N TRP A 6 16.37 1.15 0.22
CA TRP A 6 16.81 1.90 -0.93
C TRP A 6 18.31 2.16 -0.80
N VAL A 7 19.10 1.71 -1.78
CA VAL A 7 20.56 1.90 -1.81
C VAL A 7 20.95 2.58 -3.11
N LEU A 8 21.59 3.73 -3.01
CA LEU A 8 22.16 4.45 -4.13
C LEU A 8 23.68 4.38 -4.05
N GLU A 9 24.31 3.89 -5.11
CA GLU A 9 25.74 3.62 -5.21
C GLU A 9 26.35 4.44 -6.37
N SER A 10 27.61 4.87 -6.25
CA SER A 10 28.36 5.51 -7.35
C SER A 10 28.97 4.46 -8.25
N THR A 11 28.92 4.66 -9.57
CA THR A 11 29.53 3.75 -10.55
C THR A 11 30.69 4.44 -11.26
N LYS A 12 31.45 3.65 -12.03
CA LYS A 12 32.53 4.14 -12.90
C LYS A 12 32.04 4.48 -14.33
N ASN A 13 30.73 4.47 -14.58
CA ASN A 13 30.17 4.66 -15.91
C ASN A 13 29.71 6.11 -16.12
N ASP A 14 30.29 6.82 -17.09
CA ASP A 14 29.96 8.23 -17.35
C ASP A 14 28.50 8.44 -17.79
N LYS A 15 27.92 7.47 -18.50
CA LYS A 15 26.53 7.57 -18.99
C LYS A 15 25.52 7.26 -17.90
N PHE A 16 25.87 6.39 -16.96
CA PHE A 16 25.04 6.00 -15.82
C PHE A 16 25.87 6.02 -14.52
N PRO A 17 26.20 7.21 -14.00
CA PRO A 17 27.12 7.39 -12.88
C PRO A 17 26.59 6.85 -11.55
N TYR A 18 25.33 6.43 -11.50
CA TYR A 18 24.72 5.89 -10.30
C TYR A 18 24.03 4.56 -10.57
N ARG A 19 24.05 3.71 -9.55
CA ARG A 19 23.27 2.48 -9.49
C ARG A 19 22.31 2.59 -8.32
N LEU A 20 21.05 2.36 -8.60
CA LEU A 20 20.00 2.35 -7.62
C LEU A 20 19.51 0.91 -7.42
N SER A 21 19.49 0.45 -6.17
CA SER A 21 18.99 -0.86 -5.82
C SER A 21 17.92 -0.79 -4.72
N ILE A 22 16.90 -1.64 -4.82
CA ILE A 22 15.97 -1.96 -3.74
C ILE A 22 16.37 -3.34 -3.23
N LYS A 23 16.75 -3.42 -1.96
CA LYS A 23 17.26 -4.64 -1.31
C LYS A 23 16.35 -5.06 -0.17
N LYS A 24 16.20 -6.37 0.04
CA LYS A 24 15.61 -6.98 1.24
C LYS A 24 16.64 -7.91 1.87
N GLY A 25 17.21 -7.51 3.01
CA GLY A 25 18.43 -8.16 3.51
C GLY A 25 19.52 -8.13 2.42
N ASP A 26 20.03 -9.30 2.07
CA ASP A 26 21.05 -9.47 1.02
C ASP A 26 20.47 -9.63 -0.39
N THR A 27 19.16 -9.85 -0.50
CA THR A 27 18.49 -10.07 -1.79
C THR A 27 18.21 -8.73 -2.48
N VAL A 28 18.66 -8.60 -3.74
CA VAL A 28 18.36 -7.45 -4.59
C VAL A 28 17.05 -7.71 -5.34
N ILE A 29 16.03 -6.89 -5.07
CA ILE A 29 14.70 -7.00 -5.70
C ILE A 29 14.66 -6.27 -7.04
N LEU A 30 15.27 -5.09 -7.09
CA LEU A 30 15.34 -4.26 -8.29
C LEU A 30 16.71 -3.58 -8.31
N SER A 31 17.38 -3.59 -9.45
CA SER A 31 18.59 -2.81 -9.66
C SER A 31 18.56 -2.09 -11.00
N LEU A 32 18.90 -0.80 -10.97
CA LEU A 32 18.76 0.13 -12.07
C LEU A 32 20.00 1.03 -12.16
N PHE A 33 20.60 1.10 -13.34
CA PHE A 33 21.55 2.16 -13.68
C PHE A 33 20.80 3.45 -14.03
N VAL A 34 21.20 4.56 -13.42
CA VAL A 34 20.50 5.85 -13.49
C VAL A 34 21.48 7.02 -13.67
N GLN A 35 20.98 8.10 -14.29
CA GLN A 35 21.82 9.27 -14.64
C GLN A 35 22.00 10.27 -13.51
N ASN A 36 21.08 10.30 -12.54
CA ASN A 36 21.10 11.24 -11.43
C ASN A 36 20.63 10.57 -10.14
N LYS A 37 21.01 11.15 -8.99
CA LYS A 37 20.65 10.66 -7.65
C LYS A 37 19.16 10.76 -7.33
N TRP A 38 18.45 11.64 -8.04
CA TRP A 38 17.01 11.84 -7.95
C TRP A 38 16.53 12.59 -9.22
N PRO A 39 15.35 12.30 -9.79
CA PRO A 39 14.84 13.08 -10.91
C PRO A 39 14.58 14.53 -10.50
N GLY A 40 15.05 15.48 -11.30
CA GLY A 40 14.79 16.91 -11.10
C GLY A 40 13.31 17.26 -11.24
N ALA A 41 12.93 18.46 -10.80
CA ALA A 41 11.56 18.97 -10.96
C ALA A 41 11.12 18.90 -12.42
N GLY A 42 9.91 18.39 -12.66
CA GLY A 42 9.37 18.24 -14.03
C GLY A 42 10.07 17.25 -14.94
N SER A 43 11.03 16.47 -14.44
CA SER A 43 11.80 15.54 -15.25
C SER A 43 11.55 14.08 -14.85
N GLN A 44 11.94 13.17 -15.73
CA GLN A 44 12.02 11.74 -15.47
C GLN A 44 13.39 11.24 -15.90
N ILE A 45 13.90 10.22 -15.21
CA ILE A 45 15.18 9.60 -15.54
C ILE A 45 14.88 8.30 -16.27
N PHE A 46 15.51 8.09 -17.43
CA PHE A 46 15.56 6.77 -18.05
C PHE A 46 16.47 5.85 -17.24
N CYS A 47 15.99 4.65 -16.95
CA CYS A 47 16.71 3.66 -16.18
C CYS A 47 17.06 2.47 -17.08
N LEU A 48 18.31 2.00 -16.98
CA LEU A 48 18.72 0.74 -17.57
C LEU A 48 18.68 -0.35 -16.49
N LYS A 49 17.97 -1.44 -16.75
CA LYS A 49 17.90 -2.56 -15.82
C LYS A 49 19.28 -3.20 -15.67
N ASP A 50 19.75 -3.29 -14.44
CA ASP A 50 20.96 -4.04 -14.12
C ASP A 50 20.59 -5.50 -13.88
N THR A 51 21.14 -6.38 -14.71
CA THR A 51 20.90 -7.83 -14.65
C THR A 51 22.10 -8.58 -14.07
N ASN A 52 23.18 -7.88 -13.74
CA ASN A 52 24.35 -8.48 -13.13
C ASN A 52 24.13 -8.62 -11.62
N GLU A 53 24.15 -9.86 -11.14
CA GLU A 53 24.08 -10.18 -9.71
C GLU A 53 25.43 -10.03 -8.99
N GLN A 54 26.53 -9.83 -9.74
CA GLN A 54 27.86 -9.67 -9.18
C GLN A 54 27.99 -8.33 -8.44
N SER A 55 28.45 -8.42 -7.18
CA SER A 55 28.78 -7.27 -6.36
C SER A 55 29.97 -6.53 -6.96
N ASN A 56 29.69 -5.44 -7.68
CA ASN A 56 30.71 -4.46 -8.02
C ASN A 56 31.09 -3.67 -6.76
N ASP A 57 32.38 -3.32 -6.65
CA ASP A 57 32.89 -2.45 -5.59
C ASP A 57 32.48 -0.99 -5.87
N TYR A 58 31.21 -0.70 -5.57
CA TYR A 58 30.61 0.63 -5.71
C TYR A 58 30.48 1.29 -4.33
N GLU A 59 30.77 2.59 -4.27
CA GLU A 59 30.64 3.35 -3.04
C GLU A 59 29.17 3.67 -2.76
N VAL A 60 28.69 3.35 -1.55
CA VAL A 60 27.32 3.67 -1.13
C VAL A 60 27.22 5.16 -0.83
N ILE A 61 26.42 5.87 -1.63
CA ILE A 61 26.14 7.30 -1.48
C ILE A 61 25.00 7.51 -0.47
N GLU A 62 23.97 6.67 -0.56
CA GLU A 62 22.76 6.81 0.25
C GLU A 62 22.14 5.45 0.54
N LYS A 63 21.66 5.28 1.77
CA LYS A 63 20.90 4.11 2.21
C LYS A 63 19.71 4.58 3.05
N VAL A 64 18.49 4.27 2.61
CA VAL A 64 17.25 4.75 3.26
C VAL A 64 16.24 3.61 3.39
N PRO A 65 15.58 3.45 4.55
CA PRO A 65 14.46 2.52 4.67
C PRO A 65 13.29 2.87 3.73
N ILE A 66 12.60 1.86 3.24
CA ILE A 66 11.39 2.02 2.42
C ILE A 66 10.16 1.84 3.31
N ILE A 67 9.28 2.84 3.31
CA ILE A 67 7.98 2.84 4.03
C ILE A 67 6.98 1.95 3.30
N SER A 68 6.84 2.13 1.99
CA SER A 68 5.90 1.36 1.17
C SER A 68 6.48 1.16 -0.22
N ILE A 69 6.22 -0.03 -0.76
CA ILE A 69 6.53 -0.40 -2.12
C ILE A 69 5.35 -1.18 -2.69
N ASP A 70 4.73 -0.64 -3.74
CA ASP A 70 3.46 -1.16 -4.24
C ASP A 70 3.46 -1.17 -5.76
N ARG A 71 3.01 -2.28 -6.35
CA ARG A 71 2.86 -2.42 -7.79
C ARG A 71 1.43 -2.01 -8.21
N TYR A 72 1.33 -1.07 -9.14
CA TYR A 72 0.08 -0.62 -9.74
C TYR A 72 0.16 -0.81 -11.26
N GLY A 73 -0.22 -2.00 -11.73
CA GLY A 73 -0.05 -2.43 -13.13
C GLY A 73 1.41 -2.31 -13.56
N LYS A 74 1.68 -1.45 -14.53
CA LYS A 74 3.03 -1.17 -15.06
C LYS A 74 3.91 -0.25 -14.20
N ARG A 75 3.42 0.20 -13.03
CA ARG A 75 4.12 1.17 -12.17
C ARG A 75 4.51 0.51 -10.86
N LEU A 76 5.72 0.78 -10.39
CA LEU A 76 6.17 0.42 -9.04
C LEU A 76 6.31 1.70 -8.22
N SER A 77 5.38 1.96 -7.31
CA SER A 77 5.43 3.10 -6.40
C SER A 77 6.34 2.80 -5.22
N VAL A 78 7.15 3.78 -4.82
CA VAL A 78 8.07 3.67 -3.70
C VAL A 78 7.96 4.91 -2.83
N VAL A 79 7.80 4.70 -1.52
CA VAL A 79 7.83 5.74 -0.49
C VAL A 79 9.01 5.49 0.44
N LEU A 80 9.93 6.44 0.52
CA LEU A 80 11.12 6.39 1.36
C LEU A 80 10.88 7.02 2.73
N ASP A 81 11.58 6.52 3.74
CA ASP A 81 11.56 7.07 5.10
C ASP A 81 12.51 8.26 5.26
N ARG A 82 12.15 9.37 4.60
CA ARG A 82 12.84 10.66 4.72
C ARG A 82 11.90 11.84 4.54
N GLY A 83 12.39 13.05 4.85
CA GLY A 83 11.60 14.28 4.85
C GLY A 83 11.38 14.90 3.47
N VAL A 84 12.36 14.80 2.57
CA VAL A 84 12.32 15.34 1.20
C VAL A 84 12.58 14.25 0.19
N ASN A 85 12.17 14.44 -1.07
CA ASN A 85 12.41 13.46 -2.14
C ASN A 85 11.96 12.05 -1.75
N LYS A 86 10.79 11.94 -1.11
CA LYS A 86 10.37 10.69 -0.47
C LYS A 86 9.40 9.83 -1.29
N ARG A 87 8.83 10.35 -2.38
CA ARG A 87 7.83 9.62 -3.18
C ARG A 87 8.24 9.59 -4.65
N CYS A 88 8.35 8.40 -5.21
CA CYS A 88 8.60 8.20 -6.63
C CYS A 88 7.88 6.96 -7.15
N GLU A 89 7.94 6.76 -8.47
CA GLU A 89 7.56 5.52 -9.10
C GLU A 89 8.51 5.16 -10.25
N PHE A 90 8.65 3.86 -10.50
CA PHE A 90 9.28 3.32 -11.70
C PHE A 90 8.18 2.87 -12.66
N LEU A 91 8.15 3.46 -13.85
CA LEU A 91 7.24 3.09 -14.93
C LEU A 91 7.94 2.11 -15.87
N PHE A 92 7.41 0.91 -15.97
CA PHE A 92 7.87 -0.13 -16.87
C PHE A 92 7.03 -0.08 -18.15
N LEU A 93 7.66 -0.10 -19.31
CA LEU A 93 6.99 -0.09 -20.61
C LEU A 93 7.64 -1.12 -21.51
N LYS A 94 6.83 -1.91 -22.21
CA LYS A 94 7.30 -2.74 -23.32
C LYS A 94 7.09 -2.00 -24.63
N LYS A 95 8.10 -1.99 -25.50
CA LYS A 95 8.04 -1.43 -26.85
C LYS A 95 8.53 -2.46 -27.85
N LYS A 96 7.86 -2.54 -29.00
CA LYS A 96 8.35 -3.34 -30.13
C LYS A 96 9.62 -2.72 -30.69
N TYR A 97 10.57 -3.56 -31.08
CA TYR A 97 11.71 -3.07 -31.85
C TYR A 97 11.22 -2.57 -33.22
N LYS A 98 11.84 -1.49 -33.72
CA LYS A 98 11.48 -0.94 -35.04
C LYS A 98 11.97 -1.82 -36.19
N ASN A 99 13.13 -2.46 -36.02
CA ASN A 99 13.89 -3.09 -37.09
C ASN A 99 14.11 -4.61 -36.90
N LYS A 100 13.48 -5.21 -35.89
CA LYS A 100 13.56 -6.66 -35.64
C LYS A 100 12.30 -7.13 -34.92
N GLU A 101 12.01 -8.42 -35.02
CA GLU A 101 10.96 -9.02 -34.21
C GLU A 101 11.36 -9.01 -32.72
N GLY A 102 10.35 -8.87 -31.87
CA GLY A 102 10.49 -8.83 -30.42
C GLY A 102 10.20 -7.48 -29.79
N GLU A 103 10.34 -7.43 -28.47
CA GLU A 103 10.06 -6.27 -27.63
C GLU A 103 11.24 -5.97 -26.70
N TYR A 104 11.38 -4.72 -26.28
CA TYR A 104 12.31 -4.28 -25.25
C TYR A 104 11.61 -3.49 -24.16
N GLU A 105 12.20 -3.55 -22.97
CA GLU A 105 11.71 -2.81 -21.82
C GLU A 105 12.34 -1.42 -21.75
N GLN A 106 11.52 -0.43 -21.40
CA GLN A 106 11.95 0.89 -20.97
C GLN A 106 11.45 1.16 -19.56
N ILE A 107 12.36 1.57 -18.69
CA ILE A 107 12.05 1.92 -17.31
C ILE A 107 12.27 3.41 -17.14
N PHE A 108 11.29 4.11 -16.56
CA PHE A 108 11.39 5.53 -16.23
C PHE A 108 11.15 5.78 -14.75
N TRP A 109 12.12 6.42 -14.10
CA TRP A 109 12.00 6.88 -12.73
C TRP A 109 11.39 8.29 -12.69
N ARG A 110 10.24 8.40 -12.01
CA ARG A 110 9.43 9.62 -11.94
C ARG A 110 9.17 9.99 -10.49
N THR A 111 9.11 11.29 -10.20
CA THR A 111 8.84 11.80 -8.85
C THR A 111 7.40 12.27 -8.71
N GLN A 112 6.91 12.38 -7.47
CA GLN A 112 5.60 12.98 -7.21
C GLN A 112 5.45 14.37 -7.87
N GLN A 113 6.50 15.20 -7.82
CA GLN A 113 6.50 16.53 -8.43
C GLN A 113 6.41 16.44 -9.96
N GLY A 114 7.21 15.58 -10.60
CA GLY A 114 7.16 15.38 -12.04
C GLY A 114 5.79 14.90 -12.53
N LEU A 115 5.12 14.04 -11.76
CA LEU A 115 3.76 13.58 -12.08
C LEU A 115 2.71 14.69 -11.96
N LYS A 116 2.84 15.59 -10.97
CA LYS A 116 1.94 16.74 -10.80
C LYS A 116 2.04 17.73 -11.94
N GLU A 117 3.24 17.94 -12.47
CA GLU A 117 3.51 18.90 -13.54
C GLU A 117 3.10 18.34 -14.92
N HIS A 118 3.46 17.08 -15.22
CA HIS A 118 3.13 16.46 -16.50
C HIS A 118 1.68 15.98 -16.61
N LYS A 119 0.99 15.77 -15.48
CA LYS A 119 -0.40 15.27 -15.39
C LYS A 119 -0.69 14.18 -16.43
N PRO A 120 0.05 13.06 -16.41
CA PRO A 120 -0.15 12.00 -17.39
C PRO A 120 -1.62 11.60 -17.40
N ARG A 121 -2.23 11.56 -18.59
CA ARG A 121 -3.65 11.19 -18.73
C ARG A 121 -3.87 9.82 -18.10
N VAL A 122 -4.48 9.80 -16.92
CA VAL A 122 -4.89 8.56 -16.28
C VAL A 122 -6.05 8.03 -17.10
N LYS A 123 -5.80 6.96 -17.86
CA LYS A 123 -6.88 6.20 -18.47
C LYS A 123 -7.58 5.52 -17.30
N LEU A 124 -8.80 5.95 -16.97
CA LEU A 124 -9.66 5.15 -16.10
C LEU A 124 -9.76 3.77 -16.75
N THR A 125 -9.21 2.78 -16.05
CA THR A 125 -9.00 1.41 -16.50
C THR A 125 -10.32 0.64 -16.58
N ALA A 126 -11.28 1.01 -15.72
CA ALA A 126 -12.69 0.66 -15.84
C ALA A 126 -13.36 1.38 -17.04
N LYS A 127 -12.85 1.16 -18.25
CA LYS A 127 -13.64 1.39 -19.46
C LYS A 127 -14.61 0.22 -19.56
N GLY A 128 -15.89 0.50 -19.79
CA GLY A 128 -16.96 -0.50 -19.86
C GLY A 128 -16.81 -1.50 -21.00
N ASN A 129 -15.77 -2.32 -20.96
CA ASN A 129 -15.62 -3.50 -21.79
C ASN A 129 -16.45 -4.62 -21.16
N ASN A 130 -17.29 -5.21 -22.00
CA ASN A 130 -18.56 -5.84 -21.67
C ASN A 130 -18.49 -7.37 -21.46
N ASN A 131 -17.33 -7.88 -21.06
CA ASN A 131 -17.11 -9.33 -20.96
C ASN A 131 -16.66 -9.73 -19.55
N LEU A 132 -17.21 -9.08 -18.52
CA LEU A 132 -17.06 -9.61 -17.16
C LEU A 132 -17.86 -10.89 -17.05
N HIS A 133 -17.23 -11.95 -16.55
CA HIS A 133 -17.95 -13.15 -16.12
C HIS A 133 -18.25 -13.01 -14.63
N ILE A 134 -19.52 -12.79 -14.33
CA ILE A 134 -20.02 -12.57 -12.97
C ILE A 134 -20.83 -13.78 -12.57
N LEU A 135 -20.40 -14.42 -11.50
CA LEU A 135 -21.14 -15.48 -10.85
C LEU A 135 -22.06 -14.86 -9.79
N ILE A 136 -23.28 -15.37 -9.72
CA ILE A 136 -24.28 -14.97 -8.74
C ILE A 136 -24.64 -16.20 -7.91
N ASP A 137 -24.69 -16.07 -6.59
CA ASP A 137 -25.09 -17.19 -5.75
C ASP A 137 -26.50 -17.67 -6.10
N ALA A 138 -26.69 -18.98 -6.15
CA ALA A 138 -27.95 -19.61 -6.50
C ALA A 138 -29.08 -19.25 -5.50
N ASN A 139 -28.73 -19.00 -4.22
CA ASN A 139 -29.67 -18.65 -3.16
C ASN A 139 -30.00 -17.16 -3.12
N GLU A 140 -29.32 -16.32 -3.92
CA GLU A 140 -29.65 -14.91 -3.99
C GLU A 140 -31.00 -14.71 -4.71
N LYS A 141 -32.03 -14.45 -3.90
CA LYS A 141 -33.43 -14.38 -4.35
C LYS A 141 -33.68 -13.19 -5.26
N TYR A 142 -33.04 -12.06 -4.97
CA TYR A 142 -33.24 -10.80 -5.68
C TYR A 142 -31.91 -10.28 -6.22
N PRO A 143 -31.34 -10.94 -7.23
CA PRO A 143 -30.01 -10.61 -7.72
C PRO A 143 -29.98 -9.26 -8.43
N TRP A 144 -28.87 -8.55 -8.27
CA TRP A 144 -28.51 -7.39 -9.08
C TRP A 144 -28.46 -7.75 -10.57
N LYS A 145 -28.58 -6.74 -11.43
CA LYS A 145 -28.55 -6.93 -12.89
C LYS A 145 -27.29 -6.28 -13.44
N PHE A 146 -26.46 -7.09 -14.08
CA PHE A 146 -25.24 -6.64 -14.73
C PHE A 146 -25.44 -6.61 -16.25
N THR A 147 -25.73 -5.43 -16.78
CA THR A 147 -25.91 -5.24 -18.23
C THR A 147 -24.57 -5.40 -18.94
N ASN A 148 -24.58 -6.04 -20.11
CA ASN A 148 -23.39 -6.29 -20.92
C ASN A 148 -22.29 -7.02 -20.11
N CYS A 149 -22.68 -8.08 -19.40
CA CYS A 149 -21.79 -9.01 -18.71
C CYS A 149 -22.27 -10.43 -18.98
N ILE A 150 -21.37 -11.40 -18.89
CA ILE A 150 -21.72 -12.83 -18.85
C ILE A 150 -22.10 -13.12 -17.39
N VAL A 151 -23.33 -13.58 -17.17
CA VAL A 151 -23.85 -13.83 -15.83
C VAL A 151 -24.25 -15.29 -15.71
N GLU A 152 -23.80 -15.94 -14.65
CA GLU A 152 -24.11 -17.34 -14.36
C GLU A 152 -24.55 -17.47 -12.91
N LYS A 153 -25.57 -18.31 -12.65
CA LYS A 153 -25.96 -18.66 -11.29
C LYS A 153 -25.30 -19.97 -10.87
N VAL A 154 -24.58 -19.94 -9.77
CA VAL A 154 -23.86 -21.11 -9.23
C VAL A 154 -24.00 -21.15 -7.71
N GLN A 155 -23.74 -22.28 -7.08
CA GLN A 155 -23.57 -22.32 -5.63
C GLN A 155 -22.20 -21.73 -5.28
N LEU A 156 -22.17 -20.50 -4.77
CA LEU A 156 -20.91 -19.87 -4.39
C LEU A 156 -20.45 -20.40 -3.02
N PRO A 157 -19.13 -20.55 -2.81
CA PRO A 157 -18.58 -20.92 -1.51
C PRO A 157 -18.73 -19.79 -0.48
N ALA A 158 -18.67 -18.53 -0.91
CA ALA A 158 -18.86 -17.34 -0.08
C ALA A 158 -19.29 -16.14 -0.94
N GLY A 159 -20.02 -15.21 -0.32
CA GLY A 159 -20.54 -14.01 -0.98
C GLY A 159 -21.75 -14.26 -1.87
N ASP A 160 -22.40 -13.17 -2.28
CA ASP A 160 -23.57 -13.21 -3.17
C ASP A 160 -23.18 -13.04 -4.65
N TYR A 161 -22.04 -12.40 -4.92
CA TYR A 161 -21.53 -12.13 -6.26
C TYR A 161 -20.03 -12.41 -6.31
N ALA A 162 -19.56 -13.01 -7.39
CA ALA A 162 -18.14 -13.22 -7.62
C ALA A 162 -17.74 -12.83 -9.04
N LEU A 163 -16.53 -12.30 -9.18
CA LEU A 163 -15.87 -12.07 -10.45
C LEU A 163 -15.05 -13.31 -10.80
N PHE A 164 -15.42 -13.97 -11.90
CA PHE A 164 -14.70 -15.13 -12.41
C PHE A 164 -13.73 -14.71 -13.51
N TYR A 165 -12.47 -15.14 -13.38
CA TYR A 165 -11.41 -14.80 -14.32
C TYR A 165 -10.31 -15.87 -14.25
N ASN A 166 -9.72 -16.25 -15.38
CA ASN A 166 -8.67 -17.27 -15.45
C ASN A 166 -8.99 -18.58 -14.71
N ASN A 167 -10.26 -19.00 -14.77
CA ASN A 167 -10.76 -20.22 -14.13
C ASN A 167 -10.73 -20.20 -12.59
N GLU A 168 -10.70 -19.01 -11.98
CA GLU A 168 -10.73 -18.80 -10.53
C GLU A 168 -11.61 -17.61 -10.13
N ILE A 169 -11.91 -17.50 -8.83
CA ILE A 169 -12.62 -16.35 -8.25
C ILE A 169 -11.59 -15.25 -7.99
N ALA A 170 -11.61 -14.21 -8.81
CA ALA A 170 -10.74 -13.04 -8.66
C ALA A 170 -11.23 -12.06 -7.60
N ALA A 171 -12.54 -12.00 -7.37
CA ALA A 171 -13.14 -11.16 -6.34
C ALA A 171 -14.51 -11.64 -5.87
N VAL A 172 -14.89 -11.27 -4.64
CA VAL A 172 -16.18 -11.62 -4.02
C VAL A 172 -16.85 -10.37 -3.44
N VAL A 173 -18.17 -10.27 -3.57
CA VAL A 173 -18.99 -9.23 -2.95
C VAL A 173 -20.15 -9.84 -2.20
N GLU A 174 -20.25 -9.52 -0.92
CA GLU A 174 -21.41 -9.78 -0.07
C GLU A 174 -22.37 -8.59 -0.15
N ARG A 175 -23.63 -8.84 -0.49
CA ARG A 175 -24.67 -7.82 -0.53
C ARG A 175 -25.42 -7.80 0.79
N LYS A 176 -25.70 -6.59 1.29
CA LYS A 176 -26.50 -6.45 2.51
C LYS A 176 -27.49 -5.31 2.42
N SER A 177 -28.73 -5.56 2.81
CA SER A 177 -29.71 -4.49 3.02
C SER A 177 -29.50 -3.82 4.37
N PHE A 178 -30.12 -2.66 4.58
CA PHE A 178 -30.15 -1.99 5.88
C PHE A 178 -30.65 -2.92 7.00
N GLU A 179 -31.79 -3.55 6.75
CA GLU A 179 -32.46 -4.44 7.71
C GLU A 179 -31.64 -5.68 8.03
N ASN A 180 -31.03 -6.31 7.02
CA ASN A 180 -30.23 -7.51 7.22
C ASN A 180 -28.94 -7.20 7.98
N PHE A 181 -28.28 -6.07 7.68
CA PHE A 181 -27.09 -5.67 8.42
C PHE A 181 -27.43 -5.37 9.88
N ARG A 182 -28.55 -4.68 10.14
CA ARG A 182 -29.05 -4.46 11.51
C ARG A 182 -29.36 -5.77 12.24
N ALA A 183 -29.91 -6.76 11.53
CA ALA A 183 -30.18 -8.08 12.10
C ALA A 183 -28.89 -8.85 12.41
N ASP A 184 -27.89 -8.82 11.52
CA ASP A 184 -26.60 -9.48 11.73
C ASP A 184 -25.85 -8.91 12.95
N ILE A 185 -26.02 -7.61 13.26
CA ILE A 185 -25.46 -6.97 14.47
C ILE A 185 -25.99 -7.59 15.77
N ALA A 186 -27.17 -8.22 15.76
CA ALA A 186 -27.67 -8.93 16.93
C ALA A 186 -26.74 -10.09 17.36
N ASN A 187 -25.92 -10.60 16.44
CA ASN A 187 -24.93 -11.63 16.72
C ASN A 187 -23.57 -11.29 16.06
N LEU A 188 -22.88 -10.30 16.65
CA LEU A 188 -21.57 -9.84 16.19
C LEU A 188 -20.53 -10.96 16.03
N PRO A 189 -20.41 -11.95 16.94
CA PRO A 189 -19.45 -13.05 16.75
C PRO A 189 -19.66 -13.81 15.44
N ILE A 190 -20.91 -14.10 15.06
CA ILE A 190 -21.21 -14.76 13.78
C ILE A 190 -20.92 -13.82 12.60
N LEU A 191 -21.26 -12.54 12.71
CA LEU A 191 -20.93 -11.56 11.68
C LEU A 191 -19.40 -11.52 11.45
N HIS A 192 -18.59 -11.45 12.51
CA HIS A 192 -17.13 -11.46 12.39
C HIS A 192 -16.59 -12.74 11.72
N GLN A 193 -17.19 -13.91 11.99
CA GLN A 193 -16.81 -15.16 11.31
C GLN A 193 -17.08 -15.09 9.80
N LYS A 194 -18.26 -14.60 9.40
CA LYS A 194 -18.62 -14.41 7.99
C LYS A 194 -17.70 -13.42 7.29
N LEU A 195 -17.40 -12.29 7.93
CA LEU A 195 -16.47 -11.30 7.39
C LEU A 195 -15.05 -11.87 7.25
N GLY A 196 -14.59 -12.63 8.25
CA GLY A 196 -13.28 -13.27 8.23
C GLY A 196 -13.11 -14.33 7.13
N GLU A 197 -14.19 -15.00 6.72
CA GLU A 197 -14.21 -15.88 5.55
C GLU A 197 -14.05 -15.07 4.25
N LEU A 198 -14.83 -13.99 4.08
CA LEU A 198 -14.75 -13.11 2.91
C LEU A 198 -13.37 -12.43 2.78
N GLU A 199 -12.72 -12.11 3.89
CA GLU A 199 -11.36 -11.53 3.91
C GLU A 199 -10.28 -12.44 3.32
N LYS A 200 -10.54 -13.73 3.12
CA LYS A 200 -9.57 -14.66 2.51
C LYS A 200 -9.41 -14.46 1.01
N TYR A 201 -10.40 -13.85 0.36
CA TYR A 201 -10.32 -13.56 -1.07
C TYR A 201 -9.45 -12.33 -1.31
N LYS A 202 -8.62 -12.38 -2.37
CA LYS A 202 -7.68 -11.30 -2.75
C LYS A 202 -8.36 -9.93 -2.84
N HIS A 203 -9.58 -9.93 -3.37
CA HIS A 203 -10.42 -8.76 -3.46
C HIS A 203 -11.81 -9.12 -2.94
N SER A 204 -12.21 -8.51 -1.83
CA SER A 204 -13.54 -8.72 -1.27
C SER A 204 -14.13 -7.47 -0.66
N ALA A 205 -15.46 -7.41 -0.68
CA ALA A 205 -16.20 -6.30 -0.11
C ALA A 205 -17.58 -6.72 0.45
N LEU A 206 -17.99 -6.06 1.51
CA LEU A 206 -19.39 -6.00 1.96
C LEU A 206 -20.01 -4.71 1.44
N VAL A 207 -21.04 -4.83 0.60
CA VAL A 207 -21.73 -3.69 0.00
C VAL A 207 -23.13 -3.58 0.60
N ILE A 208 -23.32 -2.53 1.37
CA ILE A 208 -24.52 -2.24 2.14
C ILE A 208 -25.38 -1.26 1.35
N GLU A 209 -26.63 -1.63 1.09
CA GLU A 209 -27.64 -0.83 0.38
C GLU A 209 -28.28 0.25 1.27
N ALA A 210 -27.44 0.98 2.00
CA ALA A 210 -27.85 2.07 2.90
C ALA A 210 -26.70 3.09 3.04
N ASN A 211 -27.00 4.30 3.48
CA ASN A 211 -25.98 5.28 3.82
C ASN A 211 -25.49 5.04 5.25
N TYR A 212 -24.23 5.39 5.55
CA TYR A 212 -23.73 5.34 6.92
C TYR A 212 -24.60 6.19 7.87
N SER A 213 -25.07 7.36 7.41
CA SER A 213 -25.96 8.24 8.17
C SER A 213 -27.28 7.59 8.58
N ASP A 214 -27.74 6.58 7.84
CA ASP A 214 -28.99 5.89 8.17
C ASP A 214 -28.88 5.09 9.46
N TYR A 215 -27.68 4.59 9.79
CA TYR A 215 -27.38 3.91 11.05
C TYR A 215 -27.16 4.85 12.23
N LEU A 216 -27.20 6.16 11.98
CA LEU A 216 -27.11 7.19 13.01
C LEU A 216 -28.41 7.97 13.16
N ASN A 217 -29.44 7.63 12.39
CA ASN A 217 -30.73 8.30 12.41
C ASN A 217 -31.69 7.57 13.39
N PRO A 218 -32.09 8.19 14.52
CA PRO A 218 -33.05 7.60 15.46
C PRO A 218 -34.35 7.14 14.79
N ASP A 219 -34.85 7.87 13.79
CA ASP A 219 -36.13 7.56 13.13
C ASP A 219 -36.07 6.27 12.30
N LYS A 220 -34.85 5.84 11.92
CA LYS A 220 -34.61 4.60 11.18
C LYS A 220 -34.22 3.43 12.09
N LEU A 221 -33.97 3.69 13.37
CA LEU A 221 -33.51 2.70 14.32
C LEU A 221 -34.62 2.41 15.34
N SER A 222 -35.16 1.20 15.29
CA SER A 222 -36.19 0.75 16.23
C SER A 222 -35.64 0.06 17.47
N ILE A 223 -34.46 -0.56 17.37
CA ILE A 223 -33.90 -1.45 18.41
C ILE A 223 -32.65 -0.86 19.04
N TYR A 224 -31.77 -0.28 18.24
CA TYR A 224 -30.46 0.18 18.67
C TYR A 224 -30.39 1.70 18.73
N THR A 225 -29.62 2.24 19.67
CA THR A 225 -29.34 3.68 19.67
C THR A 225 -28.30 4.03 18.58
N PRO A 226 -28.32 5.26 18.03
CA PRO A 226 -27.26 5.73 17.14
C PRO A 226 -25.84 5.58 17.70
N SER A 227 -25.67 5.82 19.01
CA SER A 227 -24.37 5.69 19.68
C SER A 227 -23.86 4.26 19.70
N TYR A 228 -24.75 3.29 19.95
CA TYR A 228 -24.39 1.87 19.90
C TYR A 228 -24.01 1.45 18.48
N MET A 229 -24.83 1.82 17.48
CA MET A 229 -24.55 1.52 16.07
C MET A 229 -23.21 2.09 15.61
N ALA A 230 -22.88 3.33 15.98
CA ALA A 230 -21.60 3.94 15.65
C ALA A 230 -20.41 3.14 16.22
N LYS A 231 -20.51 2.69 17.48
CA LYS A 231 -19.47 1.87 18.13
C LYS A 231 -19.28 0.53 17.44
N VAL A 232 -20.38 -0.18 17.18
CA VAL A 232 -20.35 -1.48 16.50
C VAL A 232 -19.73 -1.37 15.12
N ILE A 233 -20.14 -0.39 14.31
CA ILE A 233 -19.58 -0.19 12.98
C ILE A 233 -18.08 0.10 13.09
N ALA A 234 -17.65 0.98 14.00
CA ALA A 234 -16.23 1.27 14.20
C ALA A 234 -15.44 0.02 14.62
N GLU A 235 -16.01 -0.83 15.48
CA GLU A 235 -15.42 -2.08 15.94
C GLU A 235 -15.24 -3.08 14.79
N ILE A 236 -16.23 -3.20 13.90
CA ILE A 236 -16.12 -4.02 12.68
C ILE A 236 -14.96 -3.54 11.81
N PHE A 237 -14.84 -2.23 11.55
CA PHE A 237 -13.71 -1.69 10.77
C PHE A 237 -12.35 -1.91 11.45
N ALA A 238 -12.30 -1.87 12.78
CA ALA A 238 -11.07 -2.09 13.54
C ALA A 238 -10.64 -3.57 13.52
N PHE A 239 -11.59 -4.50 13.61
CA PHE A 239 -11.31 -5.94 13.54
C PHE A 239 -11.03 -6.45 12.12
N HIS A 240 -11.58 -5.80 11.11
CA HIS A 240 -11.43 -6.15 9.70
C HIS A 240 -10.75 -5.04 8.89
N PRO A 241 -9.51 -4.61 9.25
CA PRO A 241 -8.89 -3.39 8.74
C PRO A 241 -8.51 -3.43 7.25
N LYS A 242 -8.49 -4.62 6.64
CA LYS A 242 -8.20 -4.80 5.21
C LYS A 242 -9.46 -5.04 4.37
N PHE A 243 -10.61 -5.26 5.02
CA PHE A 243 -11.84 -5.57 4.35
C PHE A 243 -12.59 -4.31 3.90
N GLN A 244 -13.13 -4.33 2.69
CA GLN A 244 -13.83 -3.17 2.15
C GLN A 244 -15.29 -3.22 2.58
N ILE A 245 -15.73 -2.23 3.35
CA ILE A 245 -17.14 -2.09 3.74
C ILE A 245 -17.69 -0.80 3.14
N ILE A 246 -18.70 -0.94 2.29
CA ILE A 246 -19.21 0.13 1.44
C ILE A 246 -20.66 0.42 1.79
N PHE A 247 -20.93 1.60 2.32
CA PHE A 247 -22.28 2.13 2.48
C PHE A 247 -22.72 2.81 1.17
N ALA A 248 -23.28 2.02 0.26
CA ALA A 248 -23.58 2.45 -1.10
C ALA A 248 -24.88 3.27 -1.22
N GLY A 249 -25.66 3.42 -0.14
CA GLY A 249 -26.87 4.23 -0.12
C GLY A 249 -28.13 3.49 -0.56
N ASN A 250 -28.12 2.85 -1.74
CA ASN A 250 -29.25 2.05 -2.21
C ASN A 250 -28.82 0.95 -3.18
N ARG A 251 -29.77 0.07 -3.52
CA ARG A 251 -29.58 -1.06 -4.43
C ARG A 251 -28.94 -0.71 -5.78
N LYS A 252 -29.37 0.38 -6.43
CA LYS A 252 -28.85 0.79 -7.74
C LYS A 252 -27.39 1.22 -7.64
N LEU A 253 -27.05 1.98 -6.60
CA LEU A 253 -25.70 2.45 -6.35
C LEU A 253 -24.76 1.30 -5.93
N ALA A 254 -25.25 0.35 -5.13
CA ALA A 254 -24.53 -0.85 -4.76
C ALA A 254 -24.18 -1.73 -5.97
N ASN A 255 -25.15 -1.94 -6.86
CA ASN A 255 -24.95 -2.65 -8.13
C ASN A 255 -23.90 -1.93 -9.01
N GLU A 256 -24.00 -0.61 -9.18
CA GLU A 256 -23.05 0.15 -9.99
C GLU A 256 -21.64 0.13 -9.38
N TRP A 257 -21.52 0.30 -8.06
CA TRP A 257 -20.23 0.21 -7.36
C TRP A 257 -19.58 -1.15 -7.58
N THR A 258 -20.34 -2.24 -7.42
CA THR A 258 -19.87 -3.62 -7.63
C THR A 258 -19.40 -3.84 -9.06
N LEU A 259 -20.15 -3.35 -10.04
CA LEU A 259 -19.75 -3.43 -11.45
C LEU A 259 -18.41 -2.70 -11.69
N ARG A 260 -18.24 -1.48 -11.18
CA ARG A 260 -16.99 -0.72 -11.35
C ARG A 260 -15.82 -1.33 -10.60
N PHE A 261 -16.07 -1.90 -9.43
CA PHE A 261 -15.09 -2.64 -8.65
C PHE A 261 -14.54 -3.83 -9.46
N PHE A 262 -15.43 -4.67 -9.99
CA PHE A 262 -15.03 -5.80 -10.83
C PHE A 262 -14.31 -5.37 -12.12
N GLN A 263 -14.76 -4.30 -12.79
CA GLN A 263 -14.07 -3.75 -13.96
C GLN A 263 -12.64 -3.29 -13.64
N ALA A 264 -12.45 -2.63 -12.50
CA ALA A 264 -11.13 -2.16 -12.08
C ALA A 264 -10.18 -3.34 -11.81
N ILE A 265 -10.67 -4.40 -11.15
CA ILE A 265 -9.90 -5.62 -10.86
C ILE A 265 -9.43 -6.28 -12.15
N ILE A 266 -10.33 -6.60 -13.09
CA ILE A 266 -9.94 -7.23 -14.37
C ILE A 266 -8.94 -6.37 -15.12
N SER A 267 -9.14 -5.06 -15.14
CA SER A 267 -8.19 -4.19 -15.84
C SER A 267 -6.81 -4.20 -15.18
N HIS A 268 -6.71 -4.28 -13.85
CA HIS A 268 -5.44 -4.39 -13.17
C HIS A 268 -4.76 -5.74 -13.43
N GLU A 269 -5.52 -6.85 -13.40
CA GLU A 269 -5.01 -8.18 -13.72
C GLU A 269 -4.51 -8.25 -15.18
N SER A 270 -5.23 -7.64 -16.12
CA SER A 270 -4.83 -7.62 -17.55
C SER A 270 -3.61 -6.74 -17.86
N GLU A 271 -3.34 -5.72 -17.04
CA GLU A 271 -2.15 -4.86 -17.15
C GLU A 271 -0.95 -5.43 -16.38
N TYR A 272 -1.11 -6.56 -15.70
CA TYR A 272 -0.03 -7.22 -15.00
C TYR A 272 1.03 -7.66 -16.01
N ILE A 273 2.25 -7.16 -15.82
CA ILE A 273 3.42 -7.59 -16.57
C ILE A 273 4.23 -8.44 -15.58
N PRO A 274 4.26 -9.78 -15.74
CA PRO A 274 5.14 -10.64 -14.97
C PRO A 274 6.58 -10.21 -15.21
N ASP A 275 7.29 -9.90 -14.15
CA ASP A 275 8.72 -9.67 -14.13
C ASP A 275 9.22 -10.13 -12.75
N ARG A 276 10.49 -10.55 -12.63
CA ARG A 276 11.08 -11.05 -11.37
C ARG A 276 10.92 -10.07 -10.21
N VAL A 277 10.85 -8.77 -10.52
CA VAL A 277 10.60 -7.69 -9.57
C VAL A 277 9.17 -7.78 -9.00
N ALA A 278 8.17 -8.16 -9.82
CA ALA A 278 6.79 -8.30 -9.38
C ALA A 278 6.59 -9.58 -8.55
N GLU A 279 7.22 -10.70 -8.93
CA GLU A 279 7.23 -11.95 -8.15
C GLU A 279 7.93 -11.73 -6.80
N GLY A 280 9.11 -11.09 -6.83
CA GLY A 280 9.87 -10.69 -5.64
C GLY A 280 9.27 -9.55 -4.80
N ILE A 281 8.10 -9.02 -5.16
CA ILE A 281 7.34 -8.02 -4.36
C ILE A 281 5.97 -8.56 -3.99
N SER A 282 5.29 -9.35 -4.84
CA SER A 282 4.02 -10.00 -4.52
C SER A 282 4.14 -10.99 -3.38
N ASP A 283 5.27 -11.70 -3.32
CA ASP A 283 5.57 -12.66 -2.25
C ASP A 283 5.98 -11.96 -0.94
N TYR A 284 6.21 -10.65 -1.00
CA TYR A 284 6.80 -9.86 0.07
C TYR A 284 5.97 -8.63 0.39
N GLN A 285 4.63 -8.80 0.41
CA GLN A 285 3.70 -7.78 0.92
C GLN A 285 4.31 -7.17 2.19
N THR A 286 4.61 -5.86 2.13
CA THR A 286 5.08 -5.13 3.31
C THR A 286 4.09 -5.41 4.42
N LYS A 287 4.57 -5.96 5.55
CA LYS A 287 3.71 -6.09 6.73
C LYS A 287 3.11 -4.71 7.00
N ASN A 288 1.80 -4.66 7.25
CA ASN A 288 1.11 -3.42 7.61
C ASN A 288 1.41 -3.05 9.08
N ASP A 289 2.68 -3.11 9.46
CA ASP A 289 3.20 -2.86 10.80
C ASP A 289 4.01 -1.55 10.86
N PHE A 290 3.91 -0.70 9.82
CA PHE A 290 4.55 0.61 9.82
C PHE A 290 4.01 1.49 10.95
N THR A 291 4.82 1.69 12.00
CA THR A 291 4.46 2.47 13.19
C THR A 291 4.90 3.93 13.13
N GLY A 292 4.88 4.54 11.95
CA GLY A 292 5.27 5.94 11.77
C GLY A 292 6.75 6.16 11.39
N GLY A 293 7.52 5.08 11.22
CA GLY A 293 8.87 5.11 10.65
C GLY A 293 9.97 5.44 11.66
N ILE A 294 11.16 5.70 11.15
CA ILE A 294 12.42 5.77 11.88
C ILE A 294 12.40 6.81 13.00
N TYR A 295 11.63 7.90 12.83
CA TYR A 295 11.42 8.90 13.88
C TYR A 295 10.81 8.28 15.15
N PHE A 296 9.73 7.50 14.99
CA PHE A 296 9.06 6.85 16.12
C PHE A 296 9.81 5.61 16.60
N GLU A 297 10.56 4.92 15.72
CA GLU A 297 11.48 3.85 16.13
C GLU A 297 12.58 4.37 17.06
N ILE A 298 13.24 5.48 16.72
CA ILE A 298 14.25 6.13 17.58
C ILE A 298 13.62 6.58 18.89
N ARG A 299 12.44 7.19 18.82
CA ARG A 299 11.74 7.66 20.02
C ARG A 299 11.42 6.50 20.96
N LYS A 300 10.88 5.40 20.43
CA LYS A 300 10.59 4.18 21.18
C LYS A 300 11.86 3.59 21.79
N GLU A 301 12.93 3.51 21.01
CA GLU A 301 14.22 3.00 21.48
C GLU A 301 14.76 3.81 22.67
N ILE A 302 14.72 5.14 22.58
CA ILE A 302 15.15 6.02 23.67
C ILE A 302 14.29 5.78 24.91
N LEU A 303 12.96 5.83 24.77
CA LEU A 303 12.04 5.80 25.91
C LEU A 303 11.99 4.42 26.57
N GLU A 304 11.92 3.35 25.78
CA GLU A 304 11.61 2.01 26.28
C GLU A 304 12.85 1.12 26.43
N ASN A 305 13.87 1.25 25.56
CA ASN A 305 14.93 0.24 25.45
C ASN A 305 16.30 0.68 25.97
N ILE A 306 16.63 1.98 25.87
CA ILE A 306 17.90 2.49 26.40
C ILE A 306 17.82 2.61 27.91
N ASN A 307 18.70 1.92 28.63
CA ASN A 307 18.81 2.02 30.08
C ASN A 307 19.94 2.97 30.46
N GLY A 308 19.65 3.94 31.34
CA GLY A 308 20.61 4.93 31.81
C GLY A 308 20.91 6.04 30.80
N ASP A 309 22.09 6.62 30.96
CA ASP A 309 22.60 7.72 30.15
C ASP A 309 23.05 7.24 28.76
N PHE A 310 22.84 8.08 27.75
CA PHE A 310 23.24 7.78 26.39
C PHE A 310 23.73 9.01 25.65
N THR A 311 24.46 8.78 24.57
CA THR A 311 24.97 9.84 23.70
C THR A 311 24.29 9.79 22.33
N ILE A 312 24.41 10.89 21.57
CA ILE A 312 23.98 10.88 20.16
C ILE A 312 24.78 9.86 19.33
N SER A 313 26.02 9.55 19.73
CA SER A 313 26.86 8.53 19.06
C SER A 313 26.27 7.12 19.23
N ASP A 314 25.71 6.80 20.40
CA ASP A 314 25.05 5.52 20.62
C ASP A 314 23.84 5.35 19.70
N LEU A 315 23.06 6.42 19.52
CA LEU A 315 21.94 6.43 18.57
C LEU A 315 22.41 6.32 17.12
N ARG A 316 23.50 6.99 16.74
CA ARG A 316 24.07 6.85 15.39
C ARG A 316 24.52 5.43 15.10
N ASN A 317 25.12 4.75 16.08
CA ASN A 317 25.56 3.37 15.92
C ASN A 317 24.35 2.42 15.78
N ARG A 318 23.31 2.60 16.61
CA ARG A 318 22.07 1.80 16.54
C ARG A 318 21.28 2.05 15.25
N PHE A 319 21.29 3.30 14.77
CA PHE A 319 20.51 3.76 13.62
C PHE A 319 21.41 4.25 12.48
N ALA A 320 22.41 3.44 12.10
CA ALA A 320 23.49 3.81 11.17
C ALA A 320 23.01 4.34 9.81
N ASN A 321 21.83 3.92 9.35
CA ASN A 321 21.26 4.34 8.05
C ASN A 321 20.33 5.56 8.17
N THR A 322 20.30 6.23 9.32
CA THR A 322 19.38 7.35 9.56
C THR A 322 20.10 8.69 9.43
N PRO A 323 19.52 9.68 8.71
CA PRO A 323 20.08 11.02 8.68
C PRO A 323 20.24 11.62 10.08
N ASP A 324 21.41 12.22 10.35
CA ASP A 324 21.71 12.85 11.66
C ASP A 324 20.69 13.92 12.04
N SER A 325 20.11 14.60 11.05
CA SER A 325 19.04 15.58 11.24
C SER A 325 17.78 14.98 11.88
N THR A 326 17.44 13.74 11.54
CA THR A 326 16.28 13.03 12.13
C THR A 326 16.56 12.66 13.58
N ILE A 327 17.75 12.12 13.89
CA ILE A 327 18.16 11.78 15.26
C ILE A 327 18.13 13.04 16.14
N ARG A 328 18.72 14.15 15.67
CA ARG A 328 18.69 15.43 16.38
C ARG A 328 17.29 15.97 16.58
N LYS A 329 16.43 15.83 15.57
CA LYS A 329 15.03 16.24 15.69
C LYS A 329 14.33 15.47 16.80
N VAL A 330 14.46 14.14 16.85
CA VAL A 330 13.86 13.31 17.92
C VAL A 330 14.36 13.76 19.30
N LEU A 331 15.66 13.99 19.46
CA LEU A 331 16.23 14.46 20.72
C LEU A 331 15.68 15.82 21.14
N ASN A 332 15.59 16.77 20.20
CA ASN A 332 15.06 18.09 20.46
C ASN A 332 13.57 18.05 20.84
N ASP A 333 12.78 17.24 20.14
CA ASP A 333 11.34 17.09 20.40
C ASP A 333 11.12 16.41 21.77
N LEU A 334 11.83 15.33 22.08
CA LEU A 334 11.80 14.67 23.41
C LEU A 334 12.23 15.61 24.54
N LYS A 335 13.24 16.45 24.32
CA LYS A 335 13.68 17.45 25.29
C LYS A 335 12.62 18.52 25.51
N LYS A 336 11.97 18.98 24.44
CA LYS A 336 10.89 19.98 24.50
C LYS A 336 9.68 19.44 25.25
N GLU A 337 9.41 18.14 25.13
CA GLU A 337 8.37 17.43 25.87
C GLU A 337 8.78 17.05 27.30
N SER A 338 9.98 17.46 27.75
CA SER A 338 10.51 17.18 29.09
C SER A 338 10.67 15.68 29.41
N LEU A 339 10.80 14.83 28.39
CA LEU A 339 11.01 13.38 28.55
C LEU A 339 12.49 13.00 28.68
N ILE A 340 13.40 13.85 28.20
CA ILE A 340 14.85 13.69 28.35
C ILE A 340 15.51 15.02 28.70
N ILE A 341 16.65 14.96 29.38
CA ILE A 341 17.50 16.12 29.71
C ILE A 341 18.86 15.92 29.05
N SER A 342 19.50 17.02 28.65
CA SER A 342 20.85 17.01 28.11
C SER A 342 21.82 17.62 29.11
N HIS A 343 22.90 16.90 29.39
CA HIS A 343 24.03 17.32 30.21
C HIS A 343 25.23 17.64 29.30
N GLY A 344 25.91 18.75 29.55
CA GLY A 344 27.07 19.20 28.77
C GLY A 344 26.72 19.93 27.46
N ARG A 345 27.74 20.26 26.65
CA ARG A 345 27.59 20.98 25.37
C ARG A 345 28.32 20.26 24.22
N GLY A 346 27.76 20.33 23.02
CA GLY A 346 28.41 19.90 21.78
C GLY A 346 28.36 18.40 21.51
N LYS A 347 29.45 17.83 20.98
CA LYS A 347 29.50 16.41 20.54
C LYS A 347 29.52 15.40 21.69
N GLY A 348 29.91 15.82 22.91
CA GLY A 348 29.96 14.99 24.11
C GLY A 348 28.75 15.15 25.02
N SER A 349 27.64 15.71 24.52
CA SER A 349 26.42 15.84 25.31
C SER A 349 25.85 14.47 25.66
N ILE A 350 25.67 14.26 26.97
CA ILE A 350 25.04 13.07 27.55
C ILE A 350 23.55 13.38 27.73
N TRP A 351 22.70 12.41 27.43
CA TRP A 351 21.26 12.50 27.53
C TRP A 351 20.77 11.50 28.56
N THR A 352 19.87 11.96 29.43
CA THR A 352 19.30 11.17 30.51
C THR A 352 17.79 11.22 30.41
N LYS A 353 17.11 10.07 30.55
CA LYS A 353 15.66 10.03 30.62
C LYS A 353 15.17 10.65 31.92
N VAL A 354 14.12 11.45 31.84
CA VAL A 354 13.38 11.90 33.03
C VAL A 354 12.51 10.73 33.46
N GLN A 355 12.87 10.07 34.56
CA GLN A 355 11.99 9.09 35.20
C GLN A 355 10.74 9.81 35.71
N TYR A 356 9.58 9.32 35.30
CA TYR A 356 8.31 9.62 35.97
C TYR A 356 8.00 8.53 36.98
#